data_AF-A0A2V9R4A7-F1
#
_entry.id   AF-A0A2V9R4A7-F1
#
_cell.length_a   1.000
_cell.length_b   1.000
_cell.length_c   1.000
_cell.angle_alpha   90.00
_cell.angle_beta   90.00
_cell.angle_gamma   90.00
#
_symmetry.space_group_name_H-M   'P 1'
#
loop_
_entity.id
_entity.type
_entity.pdbx_description
1 polymer ?
#
loop_
_entity_poly.entity_id
_entity_poly.type
_entity_poly.pdbx_seq_one_letter_code
_entity_poly.pdbx_strand_id
1 'polypeptide(L)' 'FEQLRSTISAAKRLGYYQIECEARLALGEIELKVNSSLGHKHLTDLATETRSHNLELLARQAEGIIVAGPVVAENRSAH' A
#
# COMPACT_ATOMS: atom_id res chain seq x y z
N PHE A 1 4.34 -24.12 19.24
CA PHE A 1 3.78 -23.50 18.02
C PHE A 1 2.33 -23.04 18.17
N GLU A 2 1.50 -23.62 19.05
CA GLU A 2 0.08 -23.21 19.20
C GLU A 2 -0.11 -21.76 19.65
N GLN A 3 0.68 -21.30 20.63
CA GLN A 3 0.64 -19.92 21.09
C GLN A 3 0.89 -18.92 19.96
N LEU A 4 1.90 -19.17 19.12
CA LEU A 4 2.21 -18.34 17.96
C LEU A 4 1.06 -18.31 16.95
N ARG A 5 0.45 -19.46 16.63
CA ARG A 5 -0.71 -19.53 15.71
C ARG A 5 -1.92 -18.77 16.29
N SER A 6 -2.15 -18.85 17.59
CA SER A 6 -3.20 -18.11 18.29
C SER A 6 -2.98 -16.60 18.23
N THR A 7 -1.76 -16.14 18.53
CA THR A 7 -1.39 -14.72 18.42
C THR A 7 -1.54 -14.19 16.99
N ILE A 8 -1.08 -14.94 15.98
CA ILE A 8 -1.26 -14.57 14.57
C ILE A 8 -2.75 -14.48 14.21
N SER A 9 -3.56 -15.44 14.68
CA SER A 9 -5.01 -15.42 14.43
C SER A 9 -5.70 -14.27 15.14
N ALA A 10 -5.25 -13.87 16.33
CA ALA A 10 -5.72 -12.69 17.04
C ALA A 10 -5.36 -11.41 16.29
N ALA A 11 -4.10 -11.25 15.87
CA ALA A 11 -3.65 -10.09 15.07
C ALA A 11 -4.45 -9.96 13.76
N LYS A 12 -4.73 -11.08 13.08
CA LYS A 12 -5.60 -11.11 11.89
C LYS A 12 -7.02 -10.65 12.20
N ARG A 13 -7.63 -11.19 13.27
CA ARG A 13 -8.99 -10.78 13.71
C ARG A 13 -9.06 -9.30 14.12
N LEU A 14 -7.99 -8.78 14.71
CA LEU A 14 -7.86 -7.37 15.11
C LEU A 14 -7.53 -6.45 13.92
N GLY A 15 -7.34 -6.99 12.72
CA GLY A 15 -7.08 -6.21 11.51
C GLY A 15 -5.70 -5.57 11.45
N TYR A 16 -4.76 -5.95 12.32
CA TYR A 16 -3.44 -5.30 12.41
C TYR A 16 -2.65 -5.37 11.10
N TYR A 17 -2.75 -6.49 10.39
CA TYR A 17 -2.10 -6.64 9.10
C TYR A 17 -2.72 -5.71 8.03
N GLN A 18 -4.03 -5.52 8.04
CA GLN A 18 -4.68 -4.59 7.12
C GLN A 18 -4.26 -3.15 7.40
N ILE A 19 -4.20 -2.74 8.67
CA ILE A 19 -3.73 -1.40 9.09
C ILE A 19 -2.28 -1.17 8.64
N GLU A 20 -1.41 -2.17 8.78
CA GLU A 20 -0.04 -2.09 8.28
C GLU A 20 -0.01 -1.87 6.76
N CYS A 21 -0.80 -2.63 6.00
CA CYS A 21 -0.89 -2.47 4.54
C CYS A 21 -1.42 -1.08 4.14
N GLU A 22 -2.42 -0.55 4.85
CA GLU A 22 -2.95 0.81 4.62
C GLU A 22 -1.89 1.89 4.89
N ALA A 23 -1.10 1.73 5.96
CA ALA A 23 0.01 2.64 6.26
C ALA A 23 1.12 2.57 5.18
N ARG A 24 1.45 1.37 4.70
CA ARG A 24 2.40 1.17 3.59
C ARG A 24 1.90 1.75 2.26
N LEU A 25 0.59 1.67 2.00
CA LEU A 25 -0.05 2.29 0.84
C LEU A 25 0.14 3.81 0.86
N ALA A 26 -0.16 4.45 1.99
CA ALA A 26 0.01 5.89 2.18
C ALA A 26 1.49 6.32 2.06
N LEU A 27 2.41 5.53 2.64
CA LEU A 27 3.85 5.77 2.52
C LEU A 27 4.29 5.71 1.06
N GLY A 28 3.89 4.69 0.30
CA GLY A 28 4.25 4.54 -1.11
C GLY A 28 3.77 5.71 -1.97
N GLU A 29 2.57 6.25 -1.69
CA GLU A 29 2.06 7.45 -2.37
C GLU A 29 2.91 8.71 -2.08
N ILE A 30 3.39 8.87 -0.84
CA ILE A 30 4.30 9.95 -0.46
C ILE A 30 5.65 9.76 -1.14
N GLU A 31 6.18 8.54 -1.14
CA GLU A 31 7.45 8.21 -1.76
C GLU A 31 7.42 8.48 -3.27
N LEU A 32 6.30 8.25 -3.98
CA LEU A 32 6.19 8.62 -5.40
C LEU A 32 6.46 10.11 -5.66
N LYS A 33 6.15 10.99 -4.70
CA LYS A 33 6.36 12.44 -4.79
C LYS A 33 7.82 12.84 -4.52
N VAL A 34 8.57 12.03 -3.77
CA VAL A 34 9.94 12.34 -3.32
C VAL A 34 10.99 11.54 -4.11
N ASN A 35 10.74 10.26 -4.32
CA ASN A 35 11.56 9.31 -5.06
C ASN A 35 10.65 8.30 -5.78
N SER A 36 10.31 8.61 -7.03
CA SER A 36 9.40 7.81 -7.84
C SER A 36 9.82 6.34 -7.95
N SER A 37 11.11 6.04 -8.10
CA SER A 37 11.59 4.65 -8.20
C SER A 37 11.33 3.85 -6.92
N LEU A 38 11.56 4.46 -5.76
CA LEU A 38 11.31 3.83 -4.47
C LEU A 38 9.81 3.60 -4.25
N GLY A 39 8.98 4.61 -4.52
CA GLY A 39 7.52 4.50 -4.39
C GLY A 39 6.94 3.43 -5.31
N HIS A 40 7.39 3.34 -6.57
CA HIS A 40 6.97 2.28 -7.50
C HIS A 40 7.31 0.90 -6.96
N LYS A 41 8.55 0.72 -6.46
CA LYS A 41 8.99 -0.55 -5.89
C LYS A 41 8.11 -0.95 -4.70
N HIS A 42 7.95 -0.07 -3.72
CA HIS A 42 7.19 -0.39 -2.50
C HIS A 42 5.70 -0.65 -2.77
N LEU A 43 5.08 0.11 -3.68
CA LEU A 43 3.69 -0.13 -4.07
C LEU A 43 3.52 -1.45 -4.84
N THR A 44 4.49 -1.83 -5.67
CA THR A 44 4.48 -3.12 -6.41
C THR A 44 4.61 -4.30 -5.45
N ASP A 45 5.55 -4.19 -4.50
CA ASP A 45 5.75 -5.21 -3.45
C ASP A 45 4.48 -5.34 -2.60
N LEU A 46 3.86 -4.22 -2.21
CA LEU A 46 2.61 -4.20 -1.45
C LEU A 46 1.45 -4.83 -2.22
N ALA A 47 1.30 -4.54 -3.52
CA ALA A 47 0.25 -5.11 -4.35
C ALA A 47 0.37 -6.64 -4.45
N THR A 48 1.60 -7.14 -4.61
CA THR A 48 1.89 -8.58 -4.66
C THR A 48 1.56 -9.25 -3.33
N GLU A 49 2.00 -8.64 -2.22
CA GLU A 49 1.82 -9.21 -0.88
C GLU A 49 0.35 -9.25 -0.47
N THR A 50 -0.39 -8.15 -0.66
CA THR A 50 -1.81 -8.03 -0.31
C THR A 50 -2.67 -9.01 -1.12
N ARG A 51 -2.35 -9.23 -2.40
CA ARG A 51 -3.00 -10.26 -3.23
C ARG A 51 -2.81 -11.66 -2.66
N SER A 52 -1.59 -12.00 -2.21
CA SER A 52 -1.33 -13.31 -1.59
C SER A 52 -2.05 -13.52 -0.25
N HIS A 53 -2.49 -12.42 0.39
CA HIS A 53 -3.22 -12.43 1.66
C HIS A 53 -4.73 -12.18 1.51
N ASN A 54 -5.28 -12.23 0.28
CA ASN A 54 -6.71 -11.99 -0.02
C ASN A 54 -7.20 -10.56 0.29
N LEU A 55 -6.28 -9.58 0.27
CA LEU A 55 -6.58 -8.15 0.43
C LEU A 55 -6.64 -7.45 -0.95
N GLU A 56 -7.46 -7.98 -1.85
CA GLU A 56 -7.51 -7.57 -3.27
C GLU A 56 -7.82 -6.08 -3.49
N LEU A 57 -8.62 -5.46 -2.60
CA LEU A 57 -8.90 -4.02 -2.68
C LEU A 57 -7.62 -3.19 -2.51
N LEU A 58 -6.78 -3.54 -1.52
CA LEU A 58 -5.51 -2.86 -1.28
C LEU A 58 -4.53 -3.08 -2.43
N ALA A 59 -4.51 -4.29 -3.01
CA ALA A 59 -3.68 -4.58 -4.18
C ALA A 59 -4.01 -3.65 -5.35
N ARG A 60 -5.31 -3.50 -5.65
CA ARG A 60 -5.79 -2.63 -6.73
C ARG A 60 -5.56 -1.15 -6.44
N GLN A 61 -5.65 -0.73 -5.19
CA GLN A 61 -5.34 0.64 -4.80
C GLN A 61 -3.86 0.96 -5.05
N ALA A 62 -2.95 0.06 -4.64
CA ALA A 62 -1.52 0.24 -4.88
C ALA A 62 -1.20 0.31 -6.39
N GLU A 63 -1.77 -0.59 -7.18
CA GLU A 63 -1.64 -0.59 -8.65
C GLU A 63 -2.23 0.68 -9.27
N GLY A 64 -3.38 1.14 -8.78
CA GLY A 64 -4.02 2.38 -9.23
C GLY A 64 -3.15 3.61 -8.96
N ILE A 65 -2.48 3.69 -7.81
CA ILE A 65 -1.55 4.77 -7.46
C ILE A 65 -0.32 4.75 -8.39
N ILE A 66 0.22 3.56 -8.67
CA ILE A 66 1.33 3.41 -9.64
C ILE A 66 0.93 3.97 -11.01
N VAL A 67 -0.24 3.57 -11.51
CA VAL A 67 -0.72 3.98 -12.85
C VAL A 67 -1.05 5.47 -12.92
N ALA A 68 -1.65 6.03 -11.86
CA ALA A 68 -1.95 7.46 -11.79
C ALA A 68 -0.68 8.32 -11.75
N GLY A 69 0.44 7.76 -11.28
CA GLY A 69 1.67 8.50 -11.01
C GLY A 69 1.51 9.47 -9.83
N PRO A 70 2.57 10.23 -9.48
CA PRO A 70 2.42 11.30 -8.53
C PRO A 70 1.41 12.30 -9.09
N VAL A 71 0.30 12.49 -8.38
CA VAL A 71 -0.62 13.61 -8.63
C VAL A 71 0.13 14.89 -8.27
N VAL A 72 0.95 15.36 -9.20
CA VAL A 72 1.28 16.77 -9.28
C VAL A 72 -0.06 17.40 -9.63
N ALA A 73 -0.68 18.08 -8.67
CA ALA A 73 -1.72 19.03 -9.02
C ALA A 73 -1.11 19.94 -10.09
N GLU A 74 -1.46 19.73 -11.35
CA GLU A 74 -1.21 20.71 -12.40
C GLU A 74 -1.99 21.95 -11.96
N ASN A 75 -1.31 22.85 -11.25
CA ASN A 75 -1.69 24.25 -11.24
C ASN A 75 -1.44 24.77 -12.67
N ARG A 76 -2.27 24.34 -13.62
CA ARG A 76 -2.54 25.08 -14.85
C ARG A 76 -3.56 26.15 -14.50
N SER A 77 -3.05 27.32 -14.14
CA SER A 77 -3.76 28.61 -14.17
C SER A 77 -2.66 29.66 -14.12
N ALA A 78 -2.09 30.09 -15.26
CA ALA A 78 -2.67 30.96 -16.29
C ALA A 78 -2.80 32.42 -15.78
N HIS A 79 -2.02 33.29 -16.46
CA HIS A 79 -1.87 34.74 -16.34
C HIS A 79 -0.87 35.27 -15.31
#